data_AF-A0A2P2J7Y2-F1
#
_entry.id   AF-A0A2P2J7Y2-F1
#
_cell.length_a   1.000
_cell.length_b   1.000
_cell.length_c   1.000
_cell.angle_alpha   90.00
_cell.angle_beta   90.00
_cell.angle_gamma   90.00
#
_symmetry.space_group_name_H-M   'P 1'
#
loop_
_entity.id
_entity.type
_entity.pdbx_description
1 polymer ?
#
loop_
_entity_poly.entity_id
_entity_poly.type
_entity_poly.pdbx_seq_one_letter_code
_entity_poly.pdbx_strand_id
1 'polypeptide(L)'
;MGAHVPKYHEWMQDPALLQATGSDPLSLEQEYEMQLSWSQDPLKRTFIVLDKDLLDGDFVHGDPHVEAMVGDVNIYMNDLDDPQTAEIEIMIAEPKRCPLCFCFFVYMYKAELHFLHLVQKDCF
;
A
#
# COMPACT_ATOMS: atom_id res chain seq x y z
N MET A 1 3.28 1.35 -14.29
CA MET A 1 2.22 1.91 -13.41
C MET A 1 1.05 0.94 -13.20
N GLY A 2 0.37 0.45 -14.24
CA GLY A 2 -0.83 -0.39 -14.06
C GLY A 2 -0.63 -1.84 -13.58
N ALA A 3 0.60 -2.35 -13.47
CA ALA A 3 0.85 -3.78 -13.19
C ALA A 3 0.30 -4.26 -11.83
N HIS A 4 0.17 -3.35 -10.85
CA HIS A 4 -0.37 -3.65 -9.52
C HIS A 4 -1.90 -3.69 -9.48
N VAL A 5 -2.57 -3.04 -10.44
CA VAL A 5 -4.03 -2.82 -10.41
C VAL A 5 -4.82 -4.14 -10.46
N PRO A 6 -4.49 -5.13 -11.32
CA PRO A 6 -5.23 -6.39 -11.32
C PRO A 6 -5.22 -7.11 -9.97
N LYS A 7 -4.05 -7.22 -9.33
CA LYS A 7 -3.92 -7.88 -8.02
C LYS A 7 -4.61 -7.09 -6.91
N TYR A 8 -4.52 -5.76 -6.94
CA TYR A 8 -5.25 -4.90 -6.00
C TYR A 8 -6.76 -5.05 -6.16
N HIS A 9 -7.27 -5.08 -7.40
CA HIS A 9 -8.68 -5.29 -7.69
C HIS A 9 -9.19 -6.63 -7.15
N GLU A 10 -8.39 -7.70 -7.25
CA GLU A 10 -8.69 -9.00 -6.65
C GLU A 10 -8.85 -8.90 -5.12
N TRP A 11 -7.96 -8.16 -4.43
CA TRP A 11 -8.10 -7.91 -2.99
C TRP A 11 -9.37 -7.12 -2.67
N MET A 12 -9.70 -6.10 -3.46
CA MET A 12 -10.90 -5.29 -3.28
C MET A 12 -12.20 -6.02 -3.66
N GLN A 13 -12.14 -7.30 -4.04
CA GLN A 13 -13.33 -8.16 -4.09
C GLN A 13 -13.69 -8.79 -2.73
N ASP A 14 -12.80 -8.71 -1.73
CA ASP A 14 -13.08 -9.24 -0.39
C ASP A 14 -13.92 -8.25 0.44
N PRO A 15 -15.17 -8.61 0.83
CA PRO A 15 -16.03 -7.73 1.62
C PRO A 15 -15.44 -7.34 2.98
N ALA A 16 -14.60 -8.19 3.58
CA ALA A 16 -13.96 -7.88 4.85
C ALA A 16 -12.89 -6.80 4.69
N LEU A 17 -12.14 -6.81 3.59
CA LEU A 17 -11.17 -5.76 3.27
C LEU A 17 -11.87 -4.45 2.96
N LEU A 18 -12.89 -4.46 2.10
CA LEU A 18 -13.69 -3.28 1.78
C LEU A 18 -14.29 -2.64 3.04
N GLN A 19 -14.86 -3.45 3.94
CA GLN A 19 -15.40 -2.96 5.21
C GLN A 19 -14.31 -2.37 6.11
N ALA A 20 -13.14 -2.98 6.19
CA ALA A 20 -12.04 -2.53 7.04
C ALA A 20 -11.40 -1.23 6.54
N THR A 21 -11.30 -1.05 5.23
CA THR A 21 -10.77 0.16 4.60
C THR A 21 -11.83 1.24 4.39
N GLY A 22 -13.11 0.92 4.58
CA GLY A 22 -14.22 1.82 4.27
C GLY A 22 -14.35 2.12 2.77
N SER A 23 -13.83 1.23 1.92
CA SER A 23 -13.84 1.38 0.46
C SER A 23 -15.11 0.80 -0.16
N ASP A 24 -15.56 1.40 -1.26
CA ASP A 24 -16.61 0.85 -2.10
C ASP A 24 -16.02 -0.10 -3.15
N PRO A 25 -16.76 -1.16 -3.57
CA PRO A 25 -16.32 -2.01 -4.66
C PRO A 25 -16.35 -1.25 -5.99
N LEU A 26 -15.26 -1.35 -6.75
CA LEU A 26 -15.12 -0.70 -8.04
C LEU A 26 -14.90 -1.69 -9.17
N SER A 27 -15.22 -1.27 -10.39
CA SER A 27 -14.82 -2.01 -11.59
C SER A 27 -13.32 -1.93 -11.81
N LEU A 28 -12.75 -2.90 -12.53
CA LEU A 28 -11.32 -2.89 -12.85
C LEU A 28 -10.88 -1.59 -13.57
N GLU A 29 -11.73 -1.05 -14.45
CA GLU A 29 -11.46 0.22 -15.14
C GLU A 29 -11.42 1.41 -14.16
N GLN A 30 -12.37 1.46 -13.22
CA GLN A 30 -12.38 2.48 -12.17
C GLN A 30 -11.16 2.39 -11.24
N GLU A 31 -10.64 1.19 -10.99
CA GLU A 31 -9.38 1.03 -10.22
C GLU A 31 -8.18 1.64 -10.96
N TYR A 32 -8.11 1.50 -12.28
CA TYR A 32 -7.08 2.16 -13.09
C TYR A 32 -7.20 3.69 -13.02
N GLU A 33 -8.42 4.22 -13.14
CA GLU A 33 -8.67 5.66 -13.01
C GLU A 33 -8.30 6.18 -11.61
N MET A 34 -8.67 5.43 -10.57
CA MET A 34 -8.34 5.79 -9.20
C MET A 34 -6.84 5.76 -8.97
N GLN A 35 -6.16 4.68 -9.38
CA GLN A 35 -4.70 4.56 -9.29
C GLN A 35 -3.98 5.73 -9.98
N LEU A 36 -4.47 6.15 -11.15
CA LEU A 36 -3.93 7.31 -11.86
C LEU A 36 -4.15 8.61 -11.07
N SER A 37 -5.38 8.85 -10.61
CA SER A 37 -5.71 10.05 -9.84
C SER A 37 -4.90 10.18 -8.54
N TRP A 38 -4.62 9.06 -7.86
CA TRP A 38 -3.81 9.04 -6.64
C TRP A 38 -2.33 9.25 -6.94
N SER A 39 -1.80 8.69 -8.02
CA SER A 39 -0.40 8.91 -8.43
C SER A 39 -0.09 10.34 -8.83
N GLN A 40 -1.11 11.11 -9.22
CA GLN A 40 -0.97 12.52 -9.63
C GLN A 40 -1.19 13.52 -8.49
N ASP A 41 -1.70 13.07 -7.34
CA ASP A 41 -1.99 13.94 -6.20
C ASP A 41 -0.71 14.18 -5.39
N PRO A 42 -0.18 15.43 -5.34
CA PRO A 42 1.06 15.72 -4.63
C PRO A 42 0.96 15.57 -3.10
N LEU A 43 -0.27 15.52 -2.55
CA LEU A 43 -0.53 15.37 -1.12
C LEU A 43 -0.75 13.91 -0.72
N LYS A 44 -0.76 12.98 -1.67
CA LYS A 44 -0.91 11.55 -1.41
C LYS A 44 0.36 10.80 -1.78
N ARG A 45 0.70 9.79 -0.98
CA ARG A 45 1.76 8.83 -1.30
C ARG A 45 1.25 7.43 -1.02
N THR A 46 1.26 6.58 -2.04
CA THR A 46 0.89 5.17 -1.93
C THR A 46 2.15 4.32 -2.07
N PHE A 47 2.28 3.32 -1.22
CA PHE A 47 3.37 2.35 -1.21
C PHE A 47 2.77 0.96 -1.26
N ILE A 48 3.41 0.05 -1.99
CA ILE A 48 3.02 -1.36 -1.95
C ILE A 48 3.88 -2.07 -0.92
N VAL A 49 3.24 -2.86 -0.06
CA VAL A 49 3.92 -3.73 0.90
C VAL A 49 4.27 -5.03 0.18
N LEU A 50 5.56 -5.34 0.16
CA LEU A 50 6.08 -6.58 -0.41
C LEU A 50 6.53 -7.53 0.70
N ASP A 51 6.24 -8.81 0.53
CA ASP A 51 6.83 -9.88 1.33
C ASP A 51 8.18 -10.28 0.73
N LYS A 52 9.24 -10.14 1.53
CA LYS A 52 10.60 -10.44 1.09
C LYS A 52 10.78 -11.91 0.71
N ASP A 53 10.08 -12.81 1.37
CA ASP A 53 10.22 -14.26 1.13
C ASP A 53 9.54 -14.69 -0.18
N LEU A 54 8.70 -13.81 -0.77
CA LEU A 54 8.03 -14.01 -2.06
C LEU A 54 8.77 -13.38 -3.24
N LEU A 55 9.79 -12.55 -2.98
CA LEU A 55 10.60 -11.97 -4.06
C LEU A 55 11.40 -13.07 -4.75
N ASP A 56 11.18 -13.23 -6.05
CA ASP A 56 11.97 -14.15 -6.86
C ASP A 56 13.28 -13.47 -7.30
N GLY A 57 14.36 -13.75 -6.57
CA GLY A 57 15.69 -13.21 -6.83
C GLY A 57 16.00 -11.89 -6.12
N ASP A 58 16.84 -11.07 -6.73
CA ASP A 58 17.26 -9.79 -6.15
C ASP A 58 16.21 -8.70 -6.36
N PHE A 59 16.06 -7.81 -5.38
CA PHE A 59 15.17 -6.66 -5.52
C PHE A 59 15.69 -5.70 -6.59
N VAL A 60 14.97 -5.64 -7.72
CA VAL A 60 15.23 -4.68 -8.80
C VAL A 60 14.30 -3.49 -8.66
N HIS A 61 14.86 -2.28 -8.53
CA HIS A 61 14.08 -1.07 -8.48
C HIS A 61 13.37 -0.81 -9.81
N GLY A 62 12.07 -0.48 -9.77
CA GLY A 62 11.23 -0.25 -10.95
C GLY A 62 10.50 -1.49 -11.47
N ASP A 63 10.87 -2.69 -11.01
CA ASP A 63 10.08 -3.89 -11.26
C ASP A 63 8.84 -3.89 -10.32
N PRO A 64 7.63 -4.18 -10.83
CA PRO A 64 6.42 -4.21 -10.00
C PRO A 64 6.40 -5.28 -8.90
N HIS A 65 7.16 -6.39 -8.99
CA HIS A 65 7.16 -7.47 -7.97
C HIS A 65 5.76 -7.91 -7.54
N VAL A 66 4.86 -8.13 -8.51
CA VAL A 66 3.42 -8.37 -8.27
C VAL A 66 3.19 -9.61 -7.40
N GLU A 67 4.01 -10.64 -7.61
CA GLU A 67 4.01 -11.90 -6.86
C GLU A 67 4.22 -11.68 -5.36
N ALA A 68 5.04 -10.70 -4.99
CA ALA A 68 5.39 -10.42 -3.60
C ALA A 68 4.45 -9.42 -2.90
N MET A 69 3.50 -8.80 -3.62
CA MET A 69 2.56 -7.86 -2.99
C MET A 69 1.70 -8.55 -1.93
N VAL A 70 1.59 -7.94 -0.74
CA VAL A 70 0.77 -8.43 0.38
C VAL A 70 -0.12 -7.36 1.03
N GLY A 71 0.02 -6.11 0.63
CA GLY A 71 -0.78 -4.98 1.11
C GLY A 71 -0.31 -3.65 0.54
N ASP A 72 -0.79 -2.56 1.12
CA ASP A 72 -0.39 -1.20 0.77
C ASP A 72 -0.41 -0.26 1.98
N VAL A 73 0.31 0.86 1.83
CA VAL A 73 0.33 1.97 2.79
C VAL A 73 0.01 3.25 2.03
N ASN A 74 -1.02 3.95 2.49
CA ASN A 74 -1.41 5.25 1.97
C ASN A 74 -1.07 6.33 2.99
N ILE A 75 -0.44 7.40 2.54
CA ILE A 75 -0.08 8.56 3.35
C ILE A 75 -0.78 9.78 2.77
N TYR A 76 -1.47 10.52 3.61
CA TYR A 76 -2.20 11.74 3.25
C TYR A 76 -1.64 12.93 4.02
N MET A 77 -1.17 13.94 3.28
CA MET A 77 -0.74 15.23 3.82
C MET A 77 -1.94 16.20 3.80
N ASN A 78 -2.95 15.94 4.64
CA ASN A 78 -4.25 16.61 4.58
C ASN A 78 -4.48 17.68 5.67
N ASP A 79 -3.53 17.86 6.60
CA ASP A 79 -3.63 18.90 7.61
C ASP A 79 -3.20 20.27 7.02
N LEU A 80 -4.18 21.17 6.90
CA LEU A 80 -3.98 22.52 6.37
C LEU A 80 -3.34 23.48 7.40
N ASP A 81 -3.45 23.15 8.68
CA ASP A 81 -2.92 23.95 9.79
C ASP A 81 -1.49 23.50 10.16
N ASP A 82 -1.15 22.23 9.92
CA ASP A 82 0.21 21.69 10.07
C ASP A 82 0.66 20.83 8.87
N PRO A 83 1.39 21.42 7.89
CA PRO A 83 1.91 20.71 6.72
C PRO A 83 2.91 19.58 7.03
N GLN A 84 3.34 19.42 8.27
CA GLN A 84 4.22 18.32 8.70
C GLN A 84 3.46 17.14 9.30
N THR A 85 2.14 17.27 9.51
CA THR A 85 1.29 16.18 9.98
C THR A 85 0.75 15.38 8.79
N ALA A 86 0.77 14.05 8.92
CA ALA A 86 0.33 13.12 7.89
C ALA A 86 -0.53 12.02 8.49
N GLU A 87 -1.63 11.68 7.83
CA GLU A 87 -2.43 10.51 8.14
C GLU A 87 -1.88 9.29 7.38
N ILE A 88 -1.78 8.16 8.06
CA ILE A 88 -1.26 6.92 7.48
C ILE A 88 -2.32 5.83 7.61
N GLU A 89 -2.69 5.24 6.48
CA GLU A 89 -3.56 4.07 6.39
C GLU A 89 -2.73 2.87 5.92
N ILE A 90 -2.89 1.73 6.59
CA ILE A 90 -2.17 0.49 6.28
C ILE A 90 -3.19 -0.61 6.05
N MET A 91 -3.09 -1.27 4.90
CA MET A 91 -3.91 -2.42 4.55
C MET A 91 -3.02 -3.64 4.29
N ILE A 92 -3.40 -4.79 4.86
CA ILE A 92 -2.74 -6.07 4.63
C ILE A 92 -3.76 -7.06 4.11
N ALA A 93 -3.70 -7.30 2.80
CA ALA A 93 -4.63 -8.17 2.11
C ALA A 93 -4.30 -9.66 2.35
N GLU A 94 -3.03 -9.98 2.59
CA GLU A 94 -2.56 -11.36 2.78
C GLU A 94 -2.00 -11.60 4.20
N PRO A 95 -2.85 -11.57 5.26
CA PRO A 95 -2.40 -11.57 6.65
C PRO A 95 -1.70 -12.86 7.08
N LYS A 96 -1.99 -13.99 6.41
CA LYS A 96 -1.31 -15.27 6.66
C LYS A 96 0.16 -15.26 6.22
N ARG A 97 0.55 -14.30 5.38
CA ARG A 97 1.89 -14.19 4.80
C ARG A 97 2.70 -13.07 5.44
N CYS A 98 2.03 -12.07 6.04
CA CYS A 98 2.70 -11.00 6.78
C CYS A 98 2.47 -11.10 8.31
N PRO A 99 3.17 -12.00 9.04
CA PRO A 99 3.12 -12.02 10.51
C PRO A 99 3.77 -10.76 11.13
N LEU A 100 4.63 -10.08 10.38
CA LEU A 100 5.29 -8.82 10.77
C LEU A 100 4.31 -7.64 10.87
N CYS A 101 3.18 -7.64 10.15
CA CYS A 101 2.24 -6.52 10.27
C CYS A 101 1.47 -6.50 11.61
N PHE A 102 1.35 -7.66 12.27
CA PHE A 102 0.90 -7.74 13.66
C PHE A 102 1.90 -7.07 14.63
N CYS A 103 3.20 -7.06 14.30
CA CYS A 103 4.23 -6.31 15.05
C CYS A 103 4.25 -4.82 14.71
N PHE A 104 3.81 -4.41 13.51
CA PHE A 104 3.76 -2.99 13.09
C PHE A 104 2.81 -2.15 13.95
N PHE A 105 1.63 -2.70 14.29
CA PHE A 105 0.70 -2.08 15.24
C PHE A 105 1.33 -1.86 16.63
N VAL A 106 2.28 -2.71 17.05
CA VAL A 106 2.97 -2.61 18.36
C VAL A 106 4.15 -1.63 18.31
N TYR A 107 4.85 -1.52 17.17
CA TYR A 107 6.01 -0.63 17.02
C TYR A 107 5.66 0.82 16.64
N MET A 108 4.56 1.10 15.94
CA MET A 108 4.13 2.50 15.71
C MET A 108 3.80 3.25 17.01
N TYR A 109 3.39 2.54 18.07
CA TYR A 109 3.21 3.13 19.41
C TYR A 109 4.54 3.39 20.15
N LYS A 110 5.68 2.90 19.65
CA LYS A 110 7.01 3.01 20.27
C LYS A 110 8.12 3.18 19.21
N ALA A 111 8.35 4.42 18.81
CA ALA A 111 9.60 4.95 18.26
C ALA A 111 10.02 4.57 16.82
N GLU A 112 10.43 5.61 16.09
CA GLU A 112 11.48 5.71 15.06
C GLU A 112 11.82 4.41 14.30
N LEU A 113 11.24 4.28 13.11
CA LEU A 113 11.34 3.12 12.24
C LEU A 113 12.76 2.90 11.67
N HIS A 114 13.38 1.81 12.10
CA HIS A 114 14.28 1.00 11.29
C HIS A 114 13.55 -0.33 11.03
N PHE A 115 13.68 -0.95 9.85
CA PHE A 115 13.05 -2.23 9.44
C PHE A 115 11.66 -2.17 8.77
N LEU A 116 11.50 -1.35 7.74
CA LEU A 116 10.64 -1.73 6.61
C LEU A 116 11.18 -1.09 5.33
N HIS A 117 11.39 -1.89 4.27
CA HIS A 117 11.62 -1.33 2.94
C HIS A 117 10.24 -0.98 2.36
N LEU A 118 9.83 0.27 2.54
CA LEU A 118 8.67 0.84 1.87
C LEU A 118 9.10 1.25 0.46
N VAL A 119 8.53 0.64 -0.58
CA VAL A 119 8.77 1.06 -1.97
C VAL A 119 7.72 2.08 -2.35
N GLN A 120 8.15 3.33 -2.51
CA GLN A 120 7.29 4.41 -3.01
C GLN A 120 6.82 4.04 -4.41
N LYS A 121 5.51 4.16 -4.70
CA LYS A 121 4.97 3.90 -6.04
C LYS A 121 5.43 4.89 -7.12
N ASP A 122 6.33 5.82 -6.81
CA ASP A 122 6.85 6.78 -7.76
C ASP A 122 8.38 6.83 -7.73
N CYS A 123 9.02 6.17 -8.69
CA CYS A 123 10.17 6.67 -9.44
C CYS A 123 10.49 5.72 -10.61
N PHE A 124 10.06 6.17 -11.81
CA PHE A 124 10.25 5.68 -13.20
C PHE A 124 9.05 5.00 -13.87
#